data_AF-A0A2C5Z3Y6-F1
#
_entry.id   AF-A0A2C5Z3Y6-F1
#
_cell.length_a   1.000
_cell.length_b   1.000
_cell.length_c   1.000
_cell.angle_alpha   90.00
_cell.angle_beta   90.00
_cell.angle_gamma   90.00
#
_symmetry.space_group_name_H-M   'P 1'
#
loop_
_entity.id
_entity.type
_entity.pdbx_description
1 polymer ?
#
loop_
_entity_poly.entity_id
_entity_poly.type
_entity_poly.pdbx_seq_one_letter_code
_entity_poly.pdbx_strand_id
1 'polypeptide(L)'
;MRILVTGESSGLIETITNGVSLHSLKRSLTLAAADSGQARQRIATLRDHFLKAFGQPESEPYRAGVDAFKRSLAAYSIISYILQLKDRHNGNVLIDSEGHIIHIDFGFMLSNSPGSVGFEAAPFKLTHEYVDVLGGIGSPDFEDYKKLCKQAFQALRRSADNIIDLVAMMGRDSSMPCFSVGVAHATNSLRQRFQLHLSAVEAEQFVETDLVGKSYGSYYTRLYDTFQYRTQGIY
;
A
#
# COMPACT_ATOMS: atom_id res chain seq x y z
N MET A 1 5.95 9.50 11.82
CA MET A 1 5.86 10.45 10.69
C MET A 1 4.80 11.48 10.98
N ARG A 2 5.23 12.71 11.29
CA ARG A 2 4.41 13.91 11.42
C ARG A 2 4.65 14.81 10.22
N ILE A 3 3.59 15.47 9.76
CA ILE A 3 3.63 16.46 8.70
C ILE A 3 3.18 17.79 9.32
N LEU A 4 4.00 18.83 9.17
CA LEU A 4 3.69 20.19 9.60
C LEU A 4 3.65 21.10 8.37
N VAL A 5 2.47 21.63 8.04
CA VAL A 5 2.32 22.63 6.98
C VAL A 5 2.79 23.98 7.51
N THR A 6 3.77 24.61 6.86
CA THR A 6 4.35 25.90 7.27
C THR A 6 3.94 27.06 6.37
N GLY A 7 3.36 26.77 5.20
CA GLY A 7 2.81 27.74 4.27
C GLY A 7 2.14 27.03 3.08
N GLU A 8 1.70 27.79 2.08
CA GLU A 8 0.95 27.25 0.92
C GLU A 8 1.75 26.21 0.12
N SER A 9 3.05 26.44 -0.07
CA SER A 9 3.97 25.58 -0.81
C SER A 9 5.13 25.05 0.05
N SER A 10 5.01 25.12 1.37
CA SER A 10 6.06 24.70 2.29
C SER A 10 5.54 23.90 3.47
N GLY A 11 6.33 22.93 3.90
CA GLY A 11 6.06 22.13 5.09
C GLY A 11 7.28 21.33 5.49
N LEU A 12 7.21 20.74 6.68
CA LEU A 12 8.20 19.84 7.24
C LEU A 12 7.60 18.45 7.33
N ILE A 13 8.38 17.45 6.91
CA ILE A 13 8.01 16.04 7.01
C ILE A 13 9.05 15.37 7.89
N GLU A 14 8.59 14.74 8.97
CA GLU A 14 9.43 13.91 9.82
C GLU A 14 9.96 12.71 9.04
N THR A 15 11.29 12.54 9.01
CA THR A 15 11.95 11.44 8.31
C THR A 15 11.77 10.12 9.04
N ILE A 16 11.56 9.04 8.28
CA ILE A 16 11.59 7.68 8.80
C ILE A 16 13.03 7.18 8.74
N THR A 17 13.67 7.01 9.89
CA THR A 17 15.12 6.79 9.98
C THR A 17 15.52 5.32 9.83
N ASN A 18 14.61 4.38 10.06
CA ASN A 18 14.86 2.94 9.99
C ASN A 18 14.19 2.27 8.77
N GLY A 19 13.71 3.05 7.80
CA GLY A 19 13.01 2.57 6.61
C GLY A 19 13.83 2.73 5.34
N VAL A 20 13.74 1.77 4.42
CA VAL A 20 14.31 1.83 3.07
C VAL A 20 13.22 1.57 2.03
N SER A 21 13.19 2.34 0.95
CA SER A 21 12.23 2.09 -0.15
C SER A 21 12.45 0.70 -0.75
N LEU A 22 11.37 0.02 -1.14
CA LEU A 22 11.46 -1.29 -1.80
C LEU A 22 12.31 -1.21 -3.08
N HIS A 23 12.24 -0.09 -3.78
CA HIS A 23 13.10 0.18 -4.94
C HIS A 23 14.59 0.16 -4.58
N SER A 24 15.00 0.98 -3.59
CA SER A 24 16.40 1.08 -3.14
C SER A 24 16.91 -0.26 -2.62
N LEU A 25 16.05 -1.00 -1.91
CA LEU A 25 16.32 -2.32 -1.37
C LEU A 25 16.56 -3.35 -2.48
N LYS A 26 15.66 -3.44 -3.46
CA LYS A 26 15.82 -4.35 -4.61
C LYS A 26 17.08 -4.03 -5.41
N ARG A 27 17.33 -2.74 -5.67
CA ARG A 27 18.53 -2.28 -6.37
C ARG A 27 19.81 -2.69 -5.63
N SER A 28 19.88 -2.41 -4.33
CA SER A 28 21.04 -2.74 -3.50
C SER A 28 21.31 -4.25 -3.44
N LEU A 29 20.27 -5.06 -3.24
CA LEU A 29 20.41 -6.52 -3.19
C LEU A 29 20.78 -7.13 -4.54
N THR A 30 20.23 -6.60 -5.64
CA THR A 30 20.56 -7.08 -6.99
C THR A 30 22.02 -6.79 -7.33
N LEU A 31 22.53 -5.61 -6.98
CA LEU A 31 23.94 -5.25 -7.17
C LEU A 31 24.87 -6.15 -6.34
N ALA A 32 24.55 -6.36 -5.05
CA ALA A 32 25.35 -7.21 -4.18
C ALA A 32 25.42 -8.68 -4.67
N ALA A 33 24.33 -9.19 -5.24
CA ALA A 33 24.31 -10.54 -5.82
C ALA A 33 25.17 -10.63 -7.09
N ALA A 34 25.20 -9.59 -7.92
CA ALA A 34 26.03 -9.54 -9.12
C ALA A 34 27.54 -9.57 -8.80
N ASP A 35 27.97 -8.86 -7.75
CA ASP A 35 29.38 -8.81 -7.34
C ASP A 35 29.89 -10.14 -6.76
N SER A 36 29.00 -10.96 -6.18
CA SER A 36 29.35 -12.27 -5.59
C SER A 36 29.58 -13.41 -6.59
N GLY A 37 29.54 -13.14 -7.91
CA GLY A 37 29.80 -14.15 -8.95
C GLY A 37 28.73 -15.25 -9.07
N GLN A 38 27.64 -15.19 -8.30
CA GLN A 38 26.47 -16.04 -8.45
C GLN A 38 25.67 -15.58 -9.68
N ALA A 39 26.09 -16.05 -10.85
CA ALA A 39 25.48 -15.68 -12.12
C ALA A 39 24.07 -16.26 -12.30
N ARG A 40 23.07 -15.41 -12.04
CA ARG A 40 21.94 -15.18 -12.94
C ARG A 40 21.50 -13.74 -12.75
N GLN A 41 21.24 -12.99 -13.83
CA GLN A 41 20.66 -11.65 -13.81
C GLN A 41 19.21 -11.69 -13.24
N ARG A 42 19.06 -12.07 -11.97
CA ARG A 42 17.79 -12.15 -11.28
C ARG A 42 17.68 -10.92 -10.39
N ILE A 43 16.58 -10.17 -10.57
CA ILE A 43 16.21 -9.09 -9.67
C ILE A 43 15.93 -9.70 -8.29
N ALA A 44 16.58 -9.16 -7.26
CA ALA A 44 16.38 -9.61 -5.89
C ALA A 44 14.90 -9.39 -5.47
N THR A 45 14.35 -10.38 -4.78
CA THR A 45 12.95 -10.36 -4.33
C THR A 45 12.82 -9.85 -2.90
N LEU A 46 11.61 -9.46 -2.51
CA LEU A 46 11.34 -9.14 -1.11
C LEU A 46 11.59 -10.33 -0.18
N ARG A 47 11.31 -11.56 -0.63
CA ARG A 47 11.62 -12.76 0.15
C ARG A 47 13.12 -12.93 0.40
N ASP A 48 13.96 -12.62 -0.59
CA ASP A 48 15.43 -12.65 -0.45
C ASP A 48 15.90 -11.65 0.63
N HIS A 49 15.24 -10.49 0.72
CA HIS A 49 15.50 -9.55 1.81
C HIS A 49 15.13 -10.11 3.18
N PHE A 50 13.95 -10.72 3.34
CA PHE A 50 13.51 -11.28 4.61
C PHE A 50 14.46 -12.37 5.11
N LEU A 51 14.91 -13.24 4.20
CA LEU A 51 15.90 -14.28 4.52
C LEU A 51 17.24 -13.67 4.98
N LYS A 52 17.69 -12.59 4.33
CA LYS A 52 18.93 -11.89 4.67
C LYS A 52 18.82 -11.11 5.99
N ALA A 53 17.69 -10.46 6.25
CA ALA A 53 17.49 -9.58 7.39
C ALA A 53 17.10 -10.35 8.67
N PHE A 54 16.26 -11.37 8.55
CA PHE A 54 15.66 -12.07 9.69
C PHE A 54 16.06 -13.55 9.80
N GLY A 55 16.81 -14.08 8.84
CA GLY A 55 17.31 -15.45 8.84
C GLY A 55 16.32 -16.46 8.23
N GLN A 56 16.39 -17.71 8.68
CA GLN A 56 15.59 -18.80 8.11
C GLN A 56 14.11 -18.71 8.49
N PRO A 57 13.17 -19.23 7.67
CA PRO A 57 11.73 -19.11 7.91
C PRO A 57 11.23 -19.62 9.26
N GLU A 58 11.92 -20.61 9.83
CA GLU A 58 11.59 -21.23 11.12
C GLU A 58 12.06 -20.39 12.32
N SER A 59 12.90 -19.38 12.09
CA SER A 59 13.45 -18.53 13.14
C SER A 59 12.38 -17.62 13.74
N GLU A 60 12.50 -17.34 15.04
CA GLU A 60 11.63 -16.37 15.71
C GLU A 60 11.71 -14.97 15.08
N PRO A 61 12.90 -14.43 14.73
CA PRO A 61 12.99 -13.13 14.05
C PRO A 61 12.29 -13.11 12.69
N TYR A 62 12.37 -14.18 11.89
CA TYR A 62 11.70 -14.23 10.60
C TYR A 62 10.18 -14.22 10.76
N ARG A 63 9.67 -15.03 11.70
CA ARG A 63 8.23 -15.06 12.00
C ARG A 63 7.73 -13.72 12.53
N ALA A 64 8.51 -13.05 13.38
CA ALA A 64 8.19 -11.70 13.86
C ALA A 64 8.16 -10.68 12.73
N GLY A 65 9.14 -10.71 11.82
CA GLY A 65 9.20 -9.83 10.66
C GLY A 65 8.03 -10.05 9.69
N VAL A 66 7.65 -11.30 9.45
CA VAL A 66 6.47 -11.64 8.62
C VAL A 66 5.17 -11.16 9.30
N ASP A 67 5.05 -11.27 10.63
CA ASP A 67 3.87 -10.77 11.35
C ASP A 67 3.75 -9.24 11.27
N ALA A 68 4.86 -8.52 11.45
CA ALA A 68 4.95 -7.06 11.27
C ALA A 68 4.56 -6.64 9.85
N PHE A 69 5.09 -7.33 8.84
CA PHE A 69 4.76 -7.13 7.43
C PHE A 69 3.27 -7.34 7.16
N LYS A 70 2.72 -8.47 7.61
CA LYS A 70 1.32 -8.84 7.43
C LYS A 70 0.36 -7.80 8.02
N ARG A 71 0.60 -7.36 9.26
CA ARG A 71 -0.25 -6.38 9.95
C ARG A 71 -0.23 -5.02 9.27
N SER A 72 0.96 -4.53 8.94
CA SER A 72 1.12 -3.25 8.25
C SER A 72 0.55 -3.29 6.83
N LEU A 73 0.78 -4.37 6.09
CA LEU A 73 0.21 -4.58 4.76
C LEU A 73 -1.32 -4.59 4.80
N ALA A 74 -1.95 -5.31 5.74
CA ALA A 74 -3.41 -5.31 5.87
C ALA A 74 -3.97 -3.90 6.12
N ALA A 75 -3.34 -3.13 7.02
CA ALA A 75 -3.76 -1.77 7.30
C ALA A 75 -3.63 -0.85 6.08
N TYR A 76 -2.45 -0.84 5.42
CA TYR A 76 -2.21 0.01 4.26
C TYR A 76 -3.03 -0.40 3.03
N SER A 77 -3.33 -1.68 2.84
CA SER A 77 -4.23 -2.16 1.79
C SER A 77 -5.62 -1.51 1.91
N ILE A 78 -6.23 -1.59 3.10
CA ILE A 78 -7.57 -1.03 3.31
C ILE A 78 -7.55 0.51 3.28
N ILE A 79 -6.53 1.15 3.87
CA ILE A 79 -6.39 2.62 3.81
C ILE A 79 -6.24 3.09 2.35
N SER A 80 -5.43 2.38 1.55
CA SER A 80 -5.22 2.72 0.14
C SER A 80 -6.52 2.64 -0.66
N TYR A 81 -7.36 1.65 -0.38
CA TYR A 81 -8.69 1.55 -0.99
C TYR A 81 -9.61 2.70 -0.56
N ILE A 82 -9.77 2.93 0.76
CA ILE A 82 -10.70 3.95 1.29
C ILE A 82 -10.30 5.36 0.84
N LEU A 83 -9.02 5.72 0.94
CA LEU A 83 -8.53 7.05 0.60
C LEU A 83 -8.14 7.20 -0.87
N GLN A 84 -8.24 6.12 -1.68
CA GLN A 84 -7.84 6.11 -3.08
C GLN A 84 -6.40 6.61 -3.27
N LEU A 85 -5.48 6.07 -2.48
CA LEU A 85 -4.06 6.41 -2.61
C LEU A 85 -3.55 5.94 -3.99
N LYS A 86 -3.13 6.88 -4.82
CA LYS A 86 -2.59 6.62 -6.16
C LYS A 86 -1.06 6.65 -6.12
N ASP A 87 -0.43 6.41 -7.27
CA ASP A 87 1.03 6.44 -7.42
C ASP A 87 1.77 5.50 -6.44
N ARG A 88 1.25 4.27 -6.27
CA ARG A 88 1.82 3.26 -5.36
C ARG A 88 2.83 2.38 -6.10
N HIS A 89 4.02 2.92 -6.31
CA HIS A 89 5.18 2.18 -6.84
C HIS A 89 6.20 1.86 -5.72
N ASN A 90 7.20 1.02 -6.02
CA ASN A 90 8.19 0.55 -5.04
C ASN A 90 9.08 1.67 -4.44
N GLY A 91 9.06 2.88 -5.01
CA GLY A 91 9.73 4.04 -4.42
C GLY A 91 8.94 4.68 -3.27
N ASN A 92 7.60 4.58 -3.32
CA ASN A 92 6.69 5.16 -2.34
C ASN A 92 6.26 4.18 -1.23
N VAL A 93 6.86 2.98 -1.22
CA VAL A 93 6.66 1.96 -0.20
C VAL A 93 8.02 1.66 0.42
N LEU A 94 8.15 1.91 1.72
CA LEU A 94 9.31 1.52 2.51
C LEU A 94 9.04 0.20 3.23
N ILE A 95 10.13 -0.45 3.61
CA ILE A 95 10.15 -1.47 4.65
C ILE A 95 11.11 -1.03 5.74
N ASP A 96 10.70 -1.18 7.00
CA ASP A 96 11.54 -0.89 8.15
C ASP A 96 12.37 -2.09 8.62
N SER A 97 13.25 -1.85 9.59
CA SER A 97 14.11 -2.88 10.18
C SER A 97 13.37 -4.02 10.90
N GLU A 98 12.08 -3.84 11.22
CA GLU A 98 11.24 -4.83 11.90
C GLU A 98 10.33 -5.57 10.92
N GLY A 99 10.31 -5.17 9.64
CA GLY A 99 9.53 -5.81 8.58
C GLY A 99 8.21 -5.12 8.26
N HIS A 100 7.88 -3.98 8.89
CA HIS A 100 6.67 -3.24 8.56
C HIS A 100 6.79 -2.57 7.19
N ILE A 101 5.71 -2.61 6.41
CA ILE A 101 5.59 -1.73 5.24
C ILE A 101 5.10 -0.36 5.67
N ILE A 102 5.63 0.68 5.04
CA ILE A 102 5.23 2.06 5.30
C ILE A 102 5.02 2.77 3.97
N HIS A 103 3.81 3.25 3.70
CA HIS A 103 3.56 4.08 2.53
C HIS A 103 3.94 5.53 2.82
N ILE A 104 4.63 6.17 1.87
CA ILE A 104 4.95 7.61 1.89
C ILE A 104 4.42 8.28 0.63
N ASP A 105 4.57 9.61 0.57
CA ASP A 105 4.14 10.45 -0.54
C ASP A 105 2.65 10.28 -0.84
N PHE A 106 1.79 10.96 -0.08
CA PHE A 106 0.35 10.91 -0.25
C PHE A 106 -0.19 12.01 -1.20
N GLY A 107 0.65 12.53 -2.10
CA GLY A 107 0.29 13.65 -2.99
C GLY A 107 -0.92 13.38 -3.90
N PHE A 108 -1.19 12.11 -4.21
CA PHE A 108 -2.35 11.68 -5.01
C PHE A 108 -3.30 10.82 -4.19
N MET A 109 -4.41 11.44 -3.76
CA MET A 109 -5.47 10.79 -2.99
C MET A 109 -6.85 11.30 -3.36
N LEU A 110 -7.89 10.59 -2.93
CA LEU A 110 -9.30 10.86 -3.20
C LEU A 110 -9.57 10.90 -4.71
N SER A 111 -9.97 12.06 -5.25
CA SER A 111 -10.21 12.24 -6.69
C SER A 111 -8.96 12.68 -7.46
N ASN A 112 -7.84 12.98 -6.78
CA ASN A 112 -6.60 13.37 -7.46
C ASN A 112 -5.92 12.13 -8.06
N SER A 113 -5.53 12.19 -9.34
CA SER A 113 -4.85 11.10 -10.03
C SER A 113 -3.66 11.61 -10.86
N PRO A 114 -2.54 10.87 -10.89
CA PRO A 114 -1.38 11.23 -11.71
C PRO A 114 -1.68 10.93 -13.19
N GLY A 115 -1.87 11.99 -13.98
CA GLY A 115 -2.22 11.88 -15.40
C GLY A 115 -3.68 11.47 -15.62
N SER A 116 -4.32 12.03 -16.66
CA SER A 116 -5.76 11.92 -16.94
C SER A 116 -6.25 10.53 -17.39
N VAL A 117 -5.52 9.45 -17.09
CA VAL A 117 -5.78 8.13 -17.68
C VAL A 117 -6.60 7.26 -16.73
N GLY A 118 -7.91 7.23 -16.98
CA GLY A 118 -8.93 6.46 -16.24
C GLY A 118 -8.88 4.95 -16.48
N PHE A 119 -7.72 4.32 -16.36
CA PHE A 119 -7.64 2.87 -16.30
C PHE A 119 -8.12 2.37 -14.94
N GLU A 120 -8.91 1.29 -14.96
CA GLU A 120 -9.47 0.64 -13.78
C GLU A 120 -8.33 0.15 -12.87
N ALA A 121 -7.97 0.99 -11.90
CA ALA A 121 -6.86 0.74 -11.00
C ALA A 121 -7.24 -0.34 -9.98
N ALA A 122 -6.31 -1.25 -9.69
CA ALA A 122 -6.43 -2.19 -8.59
C ALA A 122 -6.83 -1.45 -7.29
N PRO A 123 -7.70 -2.05 -6.44
CA PRO A 123 -8.10 -1.44 -5.17
C PRO A 123 -6.92 -0.99 -4.30
N PHE A 124 -5.84 -1.79 -4.29
CA PHE A 124 -4.54 -1.45 -3.71
C PHE A 124 -3.42 -2.31 -4.32
N LYS A 125 -2.17 -1.99 -3.99
CA LYS A 125 -0.99 -2.75 -4.46
C LYS A 125 -0.85 -4.07 -3.69
N LEU A 126 -1.13 -5.19 -4.34
CA LEU A 126 -0.87 -6.54 -3.81
C LEU A 126 -0.13 -7.38 -4.86
N THR A 127 1.20 -7.39 -4.77
CA THR A 127 2.06 -8.09 -5.73
C THR A 127 2.27 -9.55 -5.34
N HIS A 128 2.74 -10.37 -6.29
CA HIS A 128 3.14 -11.75 -6.00
C HIS A 128 4.23 -11.82 -4.93
N GLU A 129 5.20 -10.91 -4.95
CA GLU A 129 6.27 -10.87 -3.94
C GLU A 129 5.75 -10.65 -2.52
N TYR A 130 4.69 -9.85 -2.33
CA TYR A 130 4.09 -9.67 -1.01
C TYR A 130 3.44 -10.96 -0.53
N VAL A 131 2.76 -11.67 -1.42
CA VAL A 131 2.13 -12.96 -1.10
C VAL A 131 3.20 -14.04 -0.86
N ASP A 132 4.32 -14.00 -1.56
CA ASP A 132 5.45 -14.92 -1.34
C ASP A 132 6.09 -14.74 0.04
N VAL A 133 6.16 -13.51 0.57
CA VAL A 133 6.60 -13.24 1.95
C VAL A 133 5.61 -13.84 2.96
N LEU A 134 4.31 -13.76 2.67
CA LEU A 134 3.25 -14.37 3.49
C LEU A 134 3.17 -15.90 3.33
N GLY A 135 4.05 -16.54 2.55
CA GLY A 135 4.07 -17.99 2.38
C GLY A 135 3.18 -18.53 1.26
N GLY A 136 2.64 -17.66 0.39
CA GLY A 136 1.85 -18.05 -0.77
C GLY A 136 0.33 -18.02 -0.54
N ILE A 137 -0.43 -18.22 -1.61
CA ILE A 137 -1.90 -18.30 -1.54
C ILE A 137 -2.32 -19.52 -0.70
N GLY A 138 -3.29 -19.33 0.19
CA GLY A 138 -3.83 -20.39 1.06
C GLY A 138 -2.92 -20.76 2.23
N SER A 139 -1.80 -20.08 2.41
CA SER A 139 -0.96 -20.22 3.60
C SER A 139 -1.65 -19.63 4.84
N PRO A 140 -1.29 -20.08 6.06
CA PRO A 140 -1.83 -19.53 7.29
C PRO A 140 -1.69 -18.01 7.43
N ASP A 141 -0.52 -17.46 7.04
CA ASP A 141 -0.27 -16.02 7.11
C ASP A 141 -1.03 -15.23 6.04
N PHE A 142 -1.28 -15.79 4.86
CA PHE A 142 -2.15 -15.16 3.86
C PHE A 142 -3.62 -15.16 4.27
N GLU A 143 -4.10 -16.24 4.89
CA GLU A 143 -5.47 -16.29 5.44
C GLU A 143 -5.64 -15.29 6.61
N ASP A 144 -4.63 -15.17 7.46
CA ASP A 144 -4.63 -14.19 8.55
C ASP A 144 -4.54 -12.75 8.01
N TYR A 145 -3.77 -12.50 6.93
CA TYR A 145 -3.80 -11.22 6.21
C TYR A 145 -5.22 -10.87 5.73
N LYS A 146 -5.94 -11.81 5.09
CA LYS A 146 -7.33 -11.58 4.66
C LYS A 146 -8.24 -11.28 5.85
N LYS A 147 -8.07 -11.99 6.97
CA LYS A 147 -8.81 -11.75 8.21
C LYS A 147 -8.55 -10.35 8.77
N LEU A 148 -7.29 -9.92 8.82
CA LEU A 148 -6.91 -8.57 9.27
C LEU A 148 -7.48 -7.48 8.36
N CYS A 149 -7.48 -7.68 7.04
CA CYS A 149 -8.13 -6.79 6.08
C CYS A 149 -9.63 -6.64 6.36
N LYS A 150 -10.34 -7.76 6.61
CA LYS A 150 -11.76 -7.75 6.97
C LYS A 150 -12.00 -6.96 8.26
N GLN A 151 -11.21 -7.23 9.29
CA GLN A 151 -11.31 -6.54 10.59
C GLN A 151 -11.03 -5.03 10.47
N ALA A 152 -10.00 -4.65 9.73
CA ALA A 152 -9.66 -3.25 9.48
C ALA A 152 -10.79 -2.54 8.72
N PHE A 153 -11.36 -3.18 7.68
CA PHE A 153 -12.48 -2.62 6.95
C PHE A 153 -13.71 -2.41 7.85
N GLN A 154 -14.07 -3.40 8.69
CA GLN A 154 -15.17 -3.24 9.64
C GLN A 154 -14.92 -2.12 10.66
N ALA A 155 -13.68 -1.98 11.15
CA ALA A 155 -13.32 -0.90 12.07
C ALA A 155 -13.50 0.48 11.42
N LEU A 156 -13.08 0.62 10.15
CA LEU A 156 -13.27 1.85 9.38
C LEU A 156 -14.75 2.12 9.08
N ARG A 157 -15.55 1.10 8.75
CA ARG A 157 -17.00 1.24 8.55
C ARG A 157 -17.72 1.81 9.77
N ARG A 158 -17.34 1.37 10.97
CA ARG A 158 -17.88 1.91 12.24
C ARG A 158 -17.52 3.38 12.47
N SER A 159 -16.44 3.86 11.84
CA SER A 159 -15.96 5.25 11.97
C SER A 159 -16.17 6.06 10.69
N ALA A 160 -17.00 5.58 9.76
CA ALA A 160 -17.11 6.14 8.41
C ALA A 160 -17.56 7.60 8.43
N ASP A 161 -18.59 7.93 9.21
CA ASP A 161 -19.12 9.30 9.29
C ASP A 161 -18.06 10.27 9.80
N ASN A 162 -17.32 9.91 10.86
CA ASN A 162 -16.22 10.74 11.38
C ASN A 162 -15.15 11.03 10.32
N ILE A 163 -14.76 10.02 9.53
CA ILE A 163 -13.74 10.17 8.47
C ILE A 163 -14.28 11.04 7.33
N ILE A 164 -15.53 10.84 6.94
CA ILE A 164 -16.19 11.61 5.88
C ILE A 164 -16.32 13.09 6.29
N ASP A 165 -16.72 13.35 7.53
CA ASP A 165 -16.89 14.71 8.05
C ASP A 165 -15.55 15.43 8.14
N LEU A 166 -14.48 14.74 8.56
CA LEU A 166 -13.12 15.30 8.54
C LEU A 166 -12.71 15.71 7.11
N VAL A 167 -12.95 14.85 6.11
CA VAL A 167 -12.65 15.17 4.71
C VAL A 167 -13.52 16.31 4.19
N ALA A 168 -14.80 16.36 4.57
CA ALA A 168 -15.71 17.44 4.19
C ALA A 168 -15.25 18.79 4.75
N MET A 169 -14.83 18.82 6.02
CA MET A 169 -14.29 20.03 6.65
C MET A 169 -12.99 20.49 6.00
N MET A 170 -12.07 19.57 5.69
CA MET A 170 -10.81 19.90 5.00
C MET A 170 -11.00 20.39 3.57
N GLY A 171 -12.10 20.01 2.91
CA GLY A 171 -12.41 20.42 1.55
C GLY A 171 -13.00 21.82 1.43
N ARG A 172 -13.55 22.37 2.53
CA ARG A 172 -14.18 23.70 2.51
C ARG A 172 -13.15 24.77 2.17
N ASP A 173 -13.41 25.52 1.10
CA ASP A 173 -12.54 26.58 0.58
C ASP A 173 -11.10 26.11 0.26
N SER A 174 -10.92 24.80 0.02
CA SER A 174 -9.62 24.21 -0.31
C SER A 174 -9.31 24.33 -1.79
N SER A 175 -8.10 24.79 -2.12
CA SER A 175 -7.55 24.80 -3.48
C SER A 175 -6.85 23.49 -3.87
N MET A 176 -6.92 22.46 -3.02
CA MET A 176 -6.20 21.21 -3.24
C MET A 176 -6.78 20.40 -4.43
N PRO A 177 -5.92 19.80 -5.28
CA PRO A 177 -6.37 19.03 -6.45
C PRO A 177 -7.34 17.88 -6.13
N CYS A 178 -7.26 17.31 -4.92
CA CYS A 178 -8.16 16.25 -4.45
C CYS A 178 -9.61 16.69 -4.19
N PHE A 179 -9.90 17.99 -4.28
CA PHE A 179 -11.25 18.57 -4.21
C PHE A 179 -11.64 19.30 -5.51
N SER A 180 -10.83 19.21 -6.57
CA SER A 180 -11.07 19.89 -7.86
C SER A 180 -12.41 19.55 -8.51
N VAL A 181 -12.92 18.33 -8.29
CA VAL A 181 -14.24 17.86 -8.76
C VAL A 181 -15.39 18.23 -7.82
N GLY A 182 -15.11 18.99 -6.77
CA GLY A 182 -16.05 19.41 -5.74
C GLY A 182 -16.02 18.53 -4.48
N VAL A 183 -16.14 19.18 -3.31
CA VAL A 183 -16.13 18.53 -2.00
C VAL A 183 -17.24 17.49 -1.87
N ALA A 184 -18.45 17.81 -2.31
CA ALA A 184 -19.60 16.89 -2.28
C ALA A 184 -19.35 15.63 -3.10
N HIS A 185 -18.70 15.75 -4.26
CA HIS A 185 -18.34 14.59 -5.07
C HIS A 185 -17.29 13.74 -4.34
N ALA A 186 -16.21 14.35 -3.84
CA ALA A 186 -15.16 13.65 -3.11
C ALA A 186 -15.69 12.89 -1.88
N THR A 187 -16.57 13.51 -1.08
CA THR A 187 -17.16 12.90 0.12
C THR A 187 -18.20 11.84 -0.22
N ASN A 188 -19.02 12.02 -1.27
CA ASN A 188 -19.95 10.99 -1.73
C ASN A 188 -19.23 9.76 -2.27
N SER A 189 -18.19 9.94 -3.08
CA SER A 189 -17.34 8.84 -3.55
C SER A 189 -16.64 8.14 -2.38
N LEU A 190 -16.18 8.89 -1.38
CA LEU A 190 -15.61 8.32 -0.15
C LEU A 190 -16.64 7.49 0.62
N ARG A 191 -17.86 8.01 0.82
CA ARG A 191 -18.95 7.28 1.48
C ARG A 191 -19.29 5.97 0.76
N GLN A 192 -19.34 5.98 -0.57
CA GLN A 192 -19.62 4.78 -1.35
C GLN A 192 -18.59 3.67 -1.09
N ARG A 193 -17.31 4.01 -0.91
CA ARG A 193 -16.24 3.03 -0.63
C ARG A 193 -16.35 2.35 0.73
N PHE A 194 -17.05 2.93 1.69
CA PHE A 194 -17.33 2.24 2.96
C PHE A 194 -18.39 1.14 2.84
N GLN A 195 -19.11 1.05 1.72
CA GLN A 195 -20.10 0.00 1.48
C GLN A 195 -21.10 -0.16 2.65
N LEU A 196 -21.60 0.97 3.18
CA LEU A 196 -22.43 0.99 4.39
C LEU A 196 -23.80 0.31 4.22
N HIS A 197 -24.24 0.08 2.98
CA HIS A 197 -25.48 -0.63 2.68
C HIS A 197 -25.35 -2.16 2.83
N LEU A 198 -24.13 -2.70 2.84
CA LEU A 198 -23.89 -4.13 3.04
C LEU A 198 -24.03 -4.51 4.52
N SER A 199 -24.44 -5.74 4.81
CA SER A 199 -24.32 -6.30 6.15
C SER A 199 -22.84 -6.50 6.55
N ALA A 200 -22.59 -6.89 7.81
CA ALA A 200 -21.24 -7.22 8.25
C ALA A 200 -20.64 -8.38 7.43
N VAL A 201 -21.42 -9.45 7.20
CA VAL A 201 -20.98 -10.64 6.47
C VAL A 201 -20.74 -10.34 4.98
N GLU A 202 -21.64 -9.60 4.34
CA GLU A 202 -21.47 -9.21 2.93
C GLU A 202 -20.25 -8.31 2.73
N ALA A 203 -19.94 -7.43 3.68
CA ALA A 203 -18.73 -6.62 3.61
C ALA A 203 -17.44 -7.44 3.78
N GLU A 204 -17.46 -8.50 4.59
CA GLU A 204 -16.32 -9.42 4.67
C GLU A 204 -16.11 -10.17 3.35
N GLN A 205 -17.19 -10.57 2.70
CA GLN A 205 -17.14 -11.17 1.37
C GLN A 205 -16.60 -10.17 0.34
N PHE A 206 -17.08 -8.93 0.35
CA PHE A 206 -16.59 -7.85 -0.50
C PHE A 206 -15.08 -7.62 -0.34
N VAL A 207 -14.57 -7.60 0.90
CA VAL A 207 -13.12 -7.47 1.14
C VAL A 207 -12.35 -8.63 0.51
N GLU A 208 -12.87 -9.85 0.62
CA GLU A 208 -12.22 -11.04 0.07
C GLU A 208 -12.24 -11.07 -1.47
N THR A 209 -13.39 -10.87 -2.09
CA THR A 209 -13.55 -11.00 -3.55
C THR A 209 -13.12 -9.75 -4.31
N ASP A 210 -13.61 -8.59 -3.88
CA ASP A 210 -13.52 -7.36 -4.65
C ASP A 210 -12.30 -6.52 -4.28
N LEU A 211 -11.79 -6.65 -3.06
CA LEU A 211 -10.58 -5.94 -2.66
C LEU A 211 -9.33 -6.82 -2.82
N VAL A 212 -9.23 -7.92 -2.07
CA VAL A 212 -8.05 -8.81 -2.11
C VAL A 212 -7.98 -9.54 -3.46
N GLY A 213 -9.08 -10.17 -3.88
CA GLY A 213 -9.14 -10.95 -5.12
C GLY A 213 -8.79 -10.13 -6.37
N LYS A 214 -9.34 -8.92 -6.52
CA LYS A 214 -9.03 -8.03 -7.66
C LYS A 214 -7.65 -7.36 -7.57
N SER A 215 -7.11 -7.18 -6.36
CA SER A 215 -5.78 -6.58 -6.18
C SER A 215 -4.65 -7.57 -6.48
N TYR A 216 -4.82 -8.83 -6.11
CA TYR A 216 -3.80 -9.86 -6.28
C TYR A 216 -3.46 -10.06 -7.77
N GLY A 217 -2.20 -9.82 -8.13
CA GLY A 217 -1.71 -10.06 -9.48
C GLY A 217 -2.34 -9.16 -10.55
N SER A 218 -2.98 -8.06 -10.15
CA SER A 218 -3.63 -7.13 -11.09
C SER A 218 -2.68 -6.71 -12.20
N TYR A 219 -3.12 -6.89 -13.45
CA TYR A 219 -2.36 -6.51 -14.65
C TYR A 219 -2.01 -5.02 -14.63
N TYR A 220 -2.88 -4.17 -14.08
CA TYR A 220 -2.65 -2.74 -13.94
C TYR A 220 -1.44 -2.43 -13.05
N THR A 221 -1.32 -3.08 -11.88
CA THR A 221 -0.17 -2.88 -10.98
C THR A 221 1.14 -3.24 -11.69
N ARG A 222 1.15 -4.33 -12.45
CA ARG A 222 2.33 -4.78 -13.21
C ARG A 222 2.69 -3.82 -14.34
N LEU A 223 1.69 -3.33 -15.07
CA LEU A 223 1.89 -2.33 -16.13
C LEU A 223 2.40 -1.00 -15.55
N TYR A 224 1.86 -0.57 -14.41
CA TYR A 224 2.27 0.67 -13.75
C TYR A 224 3.70 0.59 -13.23
N ASP A 225 4.07 -0.52 -12.57
CA ASP A 225 5.45 -0.75 -12.16
C ASP A 225 6.39 -0.81 -13.38
N THR A 226 5.94 -1.42 -14.49
CA THR A 226 6.72 -1.44 -15.75
C THR A 226 6.88 -0.04 -16.35
N PHE A 227 5.83 0.78 -16.29
CA PHE A 227 5.88 2.17 -16.74
C PHE A 227 6.89 2.95 -15.90
N GLN A 228 6.80 2.88 -14.58
CA GLN A 228 7.72 3.55 -13.66
C GLN A 228 9.16 3.05 -13.81
N TYR A 229 9.35 1.76 -14.05
CA TYR A 229 10.65 1.21 -14.39
C TYR A 229 11.22 1.82 -15.67
N ARG A 230 10.41 1.93 -16.73
CA ARG A 230 10.86 2.46 -18.02
C ARG A 230 11.07 3.98 -18.03
N THR A 231 10.29 4.74 -17.27
CA THR A 231 10.33 6.20 -17.27
C THR A 231 11.25 6.76 -16.19
N GLN A 232 11.29 6.12 -15.02
CA GLN A 232 12.00 6.62 -13.83
C GLN A 232 13.06 5.65 -13.30
N GLY A 233 13.22 4.46 -13.90
CA GLY A 233 14.19 3.46 -13.45
C GLY A 233 13.79 2.77 -12.14
N ILE A 234 12.53 2.85 -11.73
CA ILE A 234 12.05 2.31 -10.45
C ILE A 234 11.78 0.80 -10.57
N TYR A 235 12.69 -0.03 -10.04
CA TYR A 235 12.56 -1.49 -9.85
C TYR A 235 11.50 -1.92 -8.83
#